data_AF-G2RG30-F1
#
_entry.id   AF-G2RG30-F1
#
_cell.length_a   1.000
_cell.length_b   1.000
_cell.length_c   1.000
_cell.angle_alpha   90.00
_cell.angle_beta   90.00
_cell.angle_gamma   90.00
#
_symmetry.space_group_name_H-M   'P 1'
#
loop_
_entity.id
_entity.type
_entity.pdbx_description
1 polymer ?
#
loop_
_entity_poly.entity_id
_entity_poly.type
_entity_poly.pdbx_seq_one_letter_code
_entity_poly.pdbx_strand_id
1 'polypeptide(L)' 'YIRKIHKVLQRLRDVGLNLDLKKYIFVVKEVKYLSYIVEAGVYVRPNPKKIRAIYK' A
#
# COMPACT_ATOMS: atom_id res chain seq x y z
N TYR A 1 1.58 15.02 -4.90
CA TYR A 1 1.32 13.71 -4.24
C TYR A 1 0.91 13.90 -2.77
N ILE A 2 1.64 14.70 -1.97
CA ILE A 2 1.34 14.97 -0.54
C ILE A 2 -0.11 15.47 -0.31
N ARG A 3 -0.57 16.43 -1.13
CA ARG A 3 -1.97 16.93 -1.06
C ARG A 3 -3.03 15.83 -1.18
N LYS A 4 -2.77 14.80 -2.01
CA LYS A 4 -3.69 13.66 -2.17
C LYS A 4 -3.71 12.79 -0.92
N ILE A 5 -2.55 12.57 -0.30
CA ILE A 5 -2.42 11.81 0.95
C ILE A 5 -3.23 12.48 2.07
N HIS A 6 -3.01 13.78 2.29
CA HIS A 6 -3.77 14.54 3.31
C HIS A 6 -5.28 14.49 3.06
N LYS A 7 -5.72 14.61 1.79
CA LYS A 7 -7.15 14.51 1.44
C LYS A 7 -7.75 13.15 1.79
N VAL A 8 -7.01 12.05 1.58
CA VAL A 8 -7.48 10.70 1.92
C VAL A 8 -7.54 10.53 3.44
N LEU A 9 -6.48 10.91 4.16
CA LEU A 9 -6.44 10.81 5.62
C LEU A 9 -7.55 11.64 6.28
N GLN A 10 -7.81 12.85 5.78
CA GLN A 10 -8.91 13.69 6.26
C GLN A 10 -10.25 12.97 6.10
N ARG A 11 -10.56 12.45 4.91
CA ARG A 11 -11.83 11.74 4.66
C ARG A 11 -12.01 10.52 5.53
N LEU A 12 -10.95 9.76 5.79
CA LEU A 12 -10.99 8.60 6.69
C LEU A 12 -11.30 9.03 8.13
N ARG A 13 -10.69 10.12 8.60
CA ARG A 13 -10.98 10.70 9.91
C ARG A 13 -12.43 11.24 9.98
N ASP A 14 -12.92 11.90 8.93
CA ASP A 14 -14.26 12.49 8.89
C ASP A 14 -15.37 11.43 9.04
N VAL A 15 -15.13 10.20 8.59
CA VAL A 15 -16.07 9.06 8.76
C VAL A 15 -15.85 8.27 10.06
N GLY A 16 -14.96 8.75 10.95
CA GLY A 16 -14.69 8.12 12.24
C GLY A 16 -13.77 6.90 12.20
N LEU A 17 -13.05 6.65 11.10
CA LEU A 17 -12.06 5.57 11.05
C LEU A 17 -10.78 5.97 11.81
N ASN A 18 -10.34 5.09 12.71
CA ASN A 18 -9.10 5.31 13.44
C ASN A 18 -7.88 5.03 12.55
N LEU A 19 -6.97 5.99 12.50
CA LEU A 19 -5.76 5.94 11.67
C LEU A 19 -4.56 5.58 12.54
N ASP A 20 -4.01 4.38 12.37
CA ASP A 20 -2.74 3.99 12.99
C ASP A 20 -1.58 4.39 12.08
N LEU A 21 -1.07 5.62 12.31
CA LEU A 21 0.01 6.19 11.50
C LEU A 21 1.29 5.36 11.50
N LYS A 22 1.53 4.52 12.53
CA LYS A 22 2.72 3.66 12.60
C LYS A 22 2.71 2.55 11.55
N LYS A 23 1.54 2.18 11.03
CA LYS A 23 1.39 1.12 10.01
C LYS A 23 1.51 1.64 8.59
N TYR A 24 1.53 2.95 8.38
CA TYR A 24 1.58 3.53 7.04
C TYR A 24 3.00 3.78 6.59
N ILE A 25 3.21 3.59 5.29
CA ILE A 25 4.46 3.87 4.60
C ILE A 25 4.09 4.76 3.41
N PHE A 26 4.66 5.96 3.37
CA PHE A 26 4.38 6.96 2.34
C PHE A 26 5.63 7.26 1.53
N VAL A 27 5.44 7.66 0.27
CA VAL A 27 6.51 8.16 -0.62
C VAL A 27 7.70 7.18 -0.72
N VAL A 28 7.40 5.89 -0.85
CA VAL A 28 8.41 4.84 -1.07
C VAL A 28 8.41 4.37 -2.51
N LYS A 29 9.57 3.88 -2.96
CA LYS A 29 9.77 3.35 -4.31
C LYS A 29 9.06 2.01 -4.52
N GLU A 30 9.05 1.15 -3.50
CA GLU A 30 8.41 -0.17 -3.53
C GLU A 30 7.46 -0.34 -2.34
N VAL A 31 6.28 -0.92 -2.57
CA VAL A 31 5.32 -1.29 -1.51
C VAL A 31 4.70 -2.66 -1.75
N LYS A 32 4.39 -3.36 -0.65
CA LYS A 32 3.62 -4.61 -0.68
C LYS A 32 2.14 -4.30 -0.51
N TYR A 33 1.31 -4.76 -1.43
CA TYR A 33 -0.14 -4.57 -1.36
C TYR A 33 -0.86 -5.79 -1.93
N LEU A 34 -1.80 -6.36 -1.17
CA LEU A 34 -2.59 -7.54 -1.57
C LEU A 34 -1.76 -8.70 -2.13
N SER A 35 -0.61 -9.00 -1.49
CA SER A 35 0.34 -10.03 -1.96
C SER A 35 0.97 -9.75 -3.33
N TYR A 36 0.99 -8.49 -3.75
CA TYR A 36 1.79 -7.99 -4.87
C TYR A 36 2.89 -7.07 -4.35
N ILE A 37 3.93 -6.95 -5.16
CA ILE A 37 5.00 -5.97 -5.00
C ILE A 37 4.79 -4.93 -6.10
N VAL A 38 4.60 -3.68 -5.70
CA VAL A 38 4.39 -2.54 -6.59
C VAL A 38 5.64 -1.67 -6.55
N GLU A 39 6.35 -1.56 -7.67
CA GLU A 39 7.42 -0.57 -7.85
C GLU A 39 6.91 0.60 -8.69
N ALA A 40 7.03 1.82 -8.15
CA ALA A 40 6.49 3.02 -8.76
C ALA A 40 7.10 3.26 -10.17
N GLY A 41 6.25 3.25 -11.20
CA GLY A 41 6.65 3.52 -12.58
C GLY A 41 7.36 2.38 -13.29
N VAL A 42 7.48 1.19 -12.66
CA VAL A 42 8.22 0.06 -13.25
C VAL A 42 7.33 -1.17 -13.44
N TYR A 43 6.90 -1.82 -12.36
CA TYR A 43 6.11 -3.06 -12.46
C TYR A 43 5.17 -3.26 -11.28
N VAL A 44 4.13 -4.06 -11.52
CA VAL A 44 3.31 -4.70 -10.49
C VAL A 44 3.47 -6.20 -10.66
N ARG A 45 4.15 -6.85 -9.71
CA ARG A 45 4.45 -8.29 -9.80
C ARG A 45 3.85 -9.07 -8.63
N PRO A 46 3.40 -10.32 -8.82
CA PRO A 46 2.99 -11.17 -7.71
C PRO A 46 4.15 -11.37 -6.74
N ASN A 47 3.86 -11.35 -5.43
CA ASN A 47 4.88 -11.68 -4.44
C ASN A 47 5.33 -13.14 -4.65
N PRO A 48 6.64 -13.43 -4.71
CA PRO A 48 7.15 -14.79 -4.86
C PRO A 48 6.57 -15.80 -3.85
N LYS A 49 6.23 -15.34 -2.63
CA LYS A 49 5.54 -16.17 -1.63
C LYS A 49 4.16 -16.66 -2.10
N LYS A 50 3.39 -15.82 -2.80
CA LYS A 50 2.10 -16.19 -3.38
C LYS A 50 2.28 -17.25 -4.48
N ILE A 51 3.27 -17.05 -5.35
CA ILE A 51 3.59 -17.99 -6.42
C ILE A 51 3.94 -19.36 -5.82
N ARG A 52 4.82 -19.40 -4.80
CA ARG A 52 5.24 -20.63 -4.12
C ARG A 52 4.07 -21.42 -3.50
N ALA A 53 3.02 -20.74 -3.05
CA ALA A 53 1.84 -21.37 -2.46
C ALA A 53 0.92 -22.06 -3.50
N ILE A 54 1.07 -21.75 -4.79
CA ILE A 54 0.28 -22.37 -5.86
C ILE A 54 0.99 -23.62 -6.41
N TYR A 55 2.32 -23.60 -6.48
CA TYR A 55 3.12 -24.71 -7.01
C TYR A 55 3.42 -25.83 -5.97
N LYS A 56 2.79 -25.77 -4.80
CA LYS A 56 2.93 -26.75 -3.72
C LYS A 56 1.56 -27.34 -3.40
#